data_AF-A0A0D4HQI5-F1
#
_entry.id   AF-A0A0D4HQI5-F1
#
_cell.length_a   1.000
_cell.length_b   1.000
_cell.length_c   1.000
_cell.angle_alpha   90.00
_cell.angle_beta   90.00
_cell.angle_gamma   90.00
#
_symmetry.space_group_name_H-M   'P 1'
#
loop_
_entity.id
_entity.type
_entity.pdbx_description
1 polymer ?
#
loop_
_entity_poly.entity_id
_entity_poly.type
_entity_poly.pdbx_seq_one_letter_code
_entity_poly.pdbx_strand_id
1 'polypeptide(L)'
;KKILQIDGGGVMGIIPATVLADLEKKLGKPLYECFDLITGISTGAIIGGAIAAGVPAEKIRSLYVNKGKKLVTRRPLWNPKNWKRSKYDRQPFFAEMAKLETEDKDEFGNLIPLSELKLSDLKTRFIIPVSISVRKEP
;
A
#
# COMPACT_ATOMS: atom_id res chain seq x y z
N LYS A 1 -7.84 12.24 -20.01
CA LYS A 1 -7.79 11.73 -18.62
C LYS A 1 -6.87 10.51 -18.59
N LYS A 2 -6.00 10.37 -17.59
CA LYS A 2 -5.04 9.26 -17.43
C LYS A 2 -5.41 8.45 -16.19
N ILE A 3 -5.48 7.13 -16.32
CA ILE A 3 -5.84 6.20 -15.24
C ILE A 3 -4.66 5.26 -15.01
N LEU A 4 -4.28 5.08 -13.74
CA LEU A 4 -3.30 4.09 -13.32
C LEU A 4 -4.02 2.94 -12.62
N GLN A 5 -3.92 1.73 -13.18
CA GLN A 5 -4.42 0.50 -12.56
C GLN A 5 -3.24 -0.36 -12.10
N ILE A 6 -3.31 -0.84 -10.85
CA ILE A 6 -2.27 -1.67 -10.26
C ILE A 6 -2.85 -3.03 -9.87
N ASP A 7 -2.29 -4.09 -10.45
CA ASP A 7 -2.71 -5.45 -10.17
C ASP A 7 -2.34 -5.91 -8.75
N GLY A 8 -3.11 -6.90 -8.27
CA GLY A 8 -2.79 -7.62 -7.05
C GLY A 8 -1.69 -8.66 -7.25
N GLY A 9 -1.21 -9.27 -6.16
CA GLY A 9 -0.18 -10.31 -6.26
C GLY A 9 0.49 -10.72 -4.94
N GLY A 10 -0.01 -10.28 -3.78
CA GLY A 10 0.63 -10.56 -2.49
C GLY A 10 2.05 -10.00 -2.46
N VAL A 11 3.04 -10.87 -2.24
CA VAL A 11 4.47 -10.51 -2.22
C VAL A 11 4.99 -9.99 -3.57
N MET A 12 4.33 -10.36 -4.68
CA MET A 12 4.71 -9.92 -6.02
C MET A 12 4.45 -8.44 -6.26
N GLY A 13 3.89 -7.71 -5.28
CA GLY A 13 3.82 -6.25 -5.27
C GLY A 13 5.16 -5.54 -5.44
N ILE A 14 6.28 -6.24 -5.23
CA ILE A 14 7.62 -5.77 -5.58
C ILE A 14 7.76 -5.39 -7.06
N ILE A 15 7.08 -6.10 -7.97
CA ILE A 15 7.11 -5.81 -9.41
C ILE A 15 6.47 -4.45 -9.71
N PRO A 16 5.17 -4.22 -9.42
CA PRO A 16 4.56 -2.92 -9.69
C PRO A 16 5.24 -1.81 -8.90
N ALA A 17 5.67 -2.03 -7.64
CA ALA A 17 6.38 -1.01 -6.88
C ALA A 17 7.70 -0.58 -7.55
N THR A 18 8.44 -1.52 -8.14
CA THR A 18 9.69 -1.22 -8.85
C THR A 18 9.42 -0.46 -10.15
N VAL A 19 8.45 -0.92 -10.94
CA VAL A 19 8.05 -0.26 -12.20
C VAL A 19 7.58 1.17 -11.93
N LEU A 20 6.79 1.38 -10.88
CA LEU A 20 6.26 2.69 -10.51
C LEU A 20 7.37 3.63 -9.99
N ALA A 21 8.34 3.13 -9.23
CA ALA A 21 9.49 3.92 -8.79
C ALA A 21 10.35 4.40 -9.98
N ASP A 22 10.61 3.52 -10.95
CA ASP A 22 11.34 3.89 -12.16
C ASP A 22 10.54 4.83 -13.05
N LEU A 23 9.21 4.66 -13.11
CA LEU A 23 8.31 5.56 -13.83
C LEU A 23 8.31 6.95 -13.21
N GLU A 24 8.18 7.06 -11.89
CA GLU A 24 8.21 8.34 -11.15
C GLU A 24 9.52 9.10 -11.41
N LYS A 25 10.66 8.40 -11.35
CA LYS A 25 11.97 8.97 -11.69
C LYS A 25 12.05 9.47 -13.12
N LYS A 26 11.53 8.72 -14.09
CA LYS A 26 11.52 9.11 -15.51
C LYS A 26 10.62 10.32 -15.79
N LEU A 27 9.51 10.42 -15.05
CA LEU A 27 8.58 11.55 -15.19
C LEU A 27 9.06 12.80 -14.44
N GLY A 28 9.94 12.64 -13.45
CA GLY A 28 10.50 13.73 -12.65
C GLY A 28 9.46 14.46 -11.79
N LYS A 29 8.30 13.82 -11.57
CA LYS A 29 7.17 14.35 -10.79
C LYS A 29 6.47 13.21 -10.06
N PRO A 30 5.83 13.48 -8.91
CA PRO A 30 5.07 12.48 -8.19
C PRO A 30 3.97 11.86 -9.06
N LEU A 31 3.74 10.55 -8.91
CA LEU A 31 2.77 9.85 -9.73
C LEU A 31 1.32 10.34 -9.53
N TYR A 32 0.98 10.87 -8.35
CA TYR A 32 -0.36 11.43 -8.12
C TYR A 32 -0.66 12.69 -8.96
N GLU A 33 0.37 13.43 -9.41
CA GLU A 33 0.22 14.56 -10.35
C GLU A 33 0.10 14.10 -11.80
N CYS A 34 0.56 12.89 -12.10
CA CYS A 34 0.61 12.35 -13.45
C CYS A 34 -0.71 11.66 -13.87
N PHE A 35 -1.51 11.21 -12.90
CA PHE A 35 -2.72 10.43 -13.12
C PHE A 35 -3.95 11.05 -12.45
N ASP A 36 -5.05 11.13 -13.20
CA ASP A 36 -6.33 11.70 -12.74
C ASP A 36 -7.10 10.76 -11.80
N LEU A 37 -6.75 9.48 -11.82
CA LEU A 37 -7.35 8.40 -11.05
C LEU A 37 -6.34 7.26 -10.88
N ILE A 38 -6.20 6.79 -9.65
CA ILE A 38 -5.45 5.58 -9.30
C ILE A 38 -6.43 4.51 -8.83
N THR A 39 -6.21 3.27 -9.23
CA THR A 39 -7.01 2.13 -8.77
C THR A 39 -6.13 0.89 -8.63
N GLY A 40 -6.54 -0.05 -7.78
CA GLY A 40 -5.85 -1.32 -7.64
C GLY A 40 -6.59 -2.31 -6.76
N ILE A 41 -6.13 -3.57 -6.81
CA ILE A 41 -6.74 -4.69 -6.09
C ILE A 41 -5.70 -5.32 -5.16
N SER A 42 -6.11 -5.70 -3.94
CA SER A 42 -5.23 -6.36 -2.97
C SER A 42 -3.96 -5.53 -2.72
N THR A 43 -2.76 -6.10 -2.92
CA THR A 43 -1.49 -5.36 -2.82
C THR A 43 -1.46 -4.12 -3.72
N GLY A 44 -2.05 -4.18 -4.91
CA GLY A 44 -2.14 -3.03 -5.82
C GLY A 44 -3.00 -1.90 -5.27
N ALA A 45 -4.05 -2.21 -4.50
CA ALA A 45 -4.82 -1.20 -3.77
C ALA A 45 -3.96 -0.49 -2.72
N ILE A 46 -3.15 -1.25 -1.99
CA ILE A 46 -2.27 -0.69 -0.95
C ILE A 46 -1.21 0.22 -1.57
N ILE A 47 -0.56 -0.23 -2.65
CA ILE A 47 0.44 0.58 -3.39
C ILE A 47 -0.23 1.82 -3.98
N GLY A 48 -1.38 1.67 -4.65
CA GLY A 48 -2.11 2.77 -5.27
C GLY A 48 -2.60 3.80 -4.26
N GLY A 49 -3.06 3.35 -3.10
CA GLY A 49 -3.49 4.24 -2.01
C GLY A 49 -2.33 5.03 -1.42
N ALA A 50 -1.17 4.40 -1.22
CA ALA A 50 0.03 5.10 -0.76
C ALA A 50 0.51 6.16 -1.78
N ILE A 51 0.49 5.83 -3.07
CA ILE A 51 0.81 6.81 -4.12
C ILE A 51 -0.20 7.95 -4.13
N ALA A 52 -1.49 7.63 -4.04
CA ALA A 52 -2.55 8.65 -4.00
C ALA A 52 -2.46 9.55 -2.77
N ALA A 53 -1.90 9.04 -1.67
CA ALA A 53 -1.61 9.79 -0.46
C ALA A 53 -0.34 10.68 -0.57
N GLY A 54 0.43 10.59 -1.65
CA GLY A 54 1.66 11.36 -1.81
C GLY A 54 2.91 10.69 -1.23
N VAL A 55 2.89 9.37 -1.04
CA VAL A 55 4.09 8.61 -0.69
C VAL A 55 4.93 8.38 -1.96
N PRO A 56 6.24 8.71 -1.95
CA PRO A 56 7.12 8.43 -3.08
C PRO A 56 7.18 6.93 -3.41
N ALA A 57 7.12 6.60 -4.69
CA ALA A 57 7.13 5.22 -5.15
C ALA A 57 8.43 4.49 -4.75
N GLU A 58 9.55 5.22 -4.61
CA GLU A 58 10.82 4.66 -4.10
C GLU A 58 10.73 4.17 -2.64
N LYS A 59 9.97 4.86 -1.78
CA LYS A 59 9.75 4.40 -0.39
C LYS A 59 8.94 3.09 -0.38
N ILE A 60 7.94 3.00 -1.27
CA ILE A 60 7.13 1.78 -1.44
C ILE A 60 7.99 0.63 -1.97
N ARG A 61 8.82 0.88 -3.01
CA ARG A 61 9.79 -0.11 -3.52
C ARG A 61 10.71 -0.61 -2.42
N SER A 62 11.30 0.30 -1.64
CA SER A 62 12.20 -0.03 -0.53
C SER A 62 11.53 -0.89 0.54
N LEU A 63 10.24 -0.67 0.82
CA LEU A 63 9.46 -1.52 1.71
C LEU A 63 9.42 -2.98 1.22
N TYR A 64 9.09 -3.21 -0.05
CA TYR A 64 8.99 -4.57 -0.61
C TYR A 64 10.35 -5.25 -0.76
N VAL A 65 11.37 -4.52 -1.22
CA VAL A 65 12.73 -5.06 -1.42
C VAL A 65 13.37 -5.43 -0.09
N ASN A 66 13.36 -4.53 0.88
CA ASN A 66 14.12 -4.70 2.11
C ASN A 66 13.34 -5.49 3.18
N LYS A 67 12.01 -5.35 3.21
CA LYS A 67 11.17 -5.93 4.27
C LYS A 67 10.27 -7.07 3.78
N GLY A 68 10.34 -7.46 2.50
CA GLY A 68 9.45 -8.47 1.89
C GLY A 68 9.28 -9.77 2.69
N LYS A 69 10.36 -10.33 3.25
CA LYS A 69 10.29 -11.53 4.10
C LYS A 69 9.50 -11.31 5.39
N LYS A 70 9.64 -10.13 6.01
CA LYS A 70 8.94 -9.75 7.25
C LYS A 70 7.46 -9.47 7.00
N LEU A 71 7.14 -8.89 5.84
CA LEU A 71 5.77 -8.60 5.40
C LEU A 71 4.91 -9.87 5.29
N VAL A 72 5.51 -11.03 5.00
CA VAL A 72 4.80 -12.28 4.73
C VAL A 72 5.15 -13.35 5.77
N THR A 73 5.04 -12.99 7.04
CA THR A 73 5.34 -13.90 8.15
C THR A 73 4.25 -14.98 8.27
N ARG A 74 4.62 -16.26 8.09
CA ARG A 74 3.71 -17.40 8.26
C ARG A 74 3.45 -17.68 9.74
N ARG A 75 2.21 -18.01 10.09
CA ARG A 75 1.87 -18.50 11.42
C ARG A 75 2.29 -19.97 11.56
N PRO A 76 2.95 -20.36 12.66
CA PRO A 76 3.37 -21.75 12.85
C PRO A 76 2.18 -22.68 13.03
N LEU A 77 2.24 -23.86 12.41
CA LEU A 77 1.17 -24.86 12.46
C LEU A 77 1.15 -25.68 13.75
N TRP A 78 2.21 -25.64 14.56
CA TRP A 78 2.27 -26.38 15.83
C TRP A 78 1.30 -25.84 16.88
N ASN A 79 0.80 -24.61 16.73
CA ASN A 79 -0.17 -24.03 17.66
C ASN A 79 -1.59 -24.29 17.14
N PRO A 80 -2.41 -25.12 17.81
CA PRO A 80 -3.76 -25.48 17.35
C PRO A 80 -4.68 -24.27 17.16
N LYS A 81 -4.45 -23.18 17.91
CA LYS A 81 -5.19 -21.92 17.74
C LYS A 81 -5.00 -21.29 16.36
N ASN A 82 -3.91 -21.60 15.66
CA ASN A 82 -3.64 -21.08 14.32
C ASN A 82 -4.40 -21.82 13.22
N TRP A 83 -4.97 -23.01 13.47
CA TRP A 83 -5.72 -23.76 12.45
C TRP A 83 -7.04 -23.09 12.08
N LYS A 84 -7.62 -22.30 12.98
CA LYS A 84 -8.81 -21.47 12.72
C LYS A 84 -8.45 -20.06 12.21
N ARG A 85 -7.17 -19.73 12.02
CA ARG A 85 -6.69 -18.39 11.66
C ARG A 85 -6.10 -18.38 10.24
N SER A 86 -5.86 -17.17 9.72
CA SER A 86 -5.19 -16.97 8.43
C SER A 86 -3.76 -17.51 8.44
N LYS A 87 -3.30 -18.04 7.30
CA LYS A 87 -1.93 -18.58 7.11
C LYS A 87 -0.82 -17.57 7.44
N TYR A 88 -1.05 -16.29 7.14
CA TYR A 88 -0.09 -15.22 7.33
C TYR A 88 -0.53 -14.27 8.43
N ASP A 89 0.43 -13.72 9.16
CA ASP A 89 0.20 -12.62 10.08
C ASP A 89 0.27 -11.28 9.35
N ARG A 90 -0.78 -10.46 9.53
CA ARG A 90 -0.93 -9.17 8.86
C ARG A 90 -0.27 -8.02 9.62
N GLN A 91 -0.06 -8.18 10.93
CA GLN A 91 0.45 -7.10 11.78
C GLN A 91 1.79 -6.52 11.32
N PRO A 92 2.80 -7.34 10.93
CA PRO A 92 4.07 -6.79 10.45
C PRO A 92 3.90 -5.96 9.19
N PHE A 93 2.99 -6.36 8.30
CA PHE A 93 2.71 -5.61 7.08
C PHE A 93 2.13 -4.24 7.38
N PHE A 94 1.06 -4.18 8.20
CA PHE A 94 0.43 -2.92 8.58
C PHE A 94 1.38 -2.00 9.33
N ALA A 95 2.18 -2.54 10.25
CA ALA A 95 3.14 -1.76 11.03
C ALA A 95 4.24 -1.13 10.17
N GLU A 96 4.68 -1.79 9.10
CA GLU A 96 5.69 -1.22 8.21
C GLU A 96 5.08 -0.26 7.16
N MET A 97 3.84 -0.51 6.72
CA MET A 97 3.09 0.42 5.87
C MET A 97 2.73 1.72 6.57
N ALA A 98 2.33 1.65 7.84
CA ALA A 98 1.96 2.82 8.65
C ALA A 98 3.12 3.83 8.82
N LYS A 99 4.37 3.34 8.75
CA LYS A 99 5.59 4.14 8.84
C LYS A 99 5.99 4.82 7.54
N LEU A 100 5.31 4.54 6.43
CA LEU A 100 5.59 5.25 5.19
C LEU A 100 5.14 6.69 5.35
N GLU A 101 6.01 7.63 5.04
CA GLU A 101 5.71 9.06 5.15
C GLU A 101 5.53 9.67 3.77
N THR A 102 4.64 10.64 3.68
CA THR A 102 4.43 11.47 2.47
C THR A 102 5.61 12.41 2.22
N GLU A 103 5.56 13.14 1.11
CA GLU A 103 6.45 14.29 0.88
C GLU A 103 5.97 15.56 1.59
N ASP A 104 4.66 15.65 1.89
CA ASP A 104 4.11 16.78 2.64
C ASP A 104 4.62 16.79 4.08
N LYS A 105 4.80 18.01 4.59
CA LYS A 105 5.16 18.29 5.97
C LYS A 105 3.94 18.81 6.73
N ASP A 106 3.86 18.44 8.01
CA ASP A 106 2.92 19.01 8.95
C ASP A 106 3.25 20.48 9.28
N GLU A 107 2.41 21.12 10.08
CA GLU A 107 2.61 22.49 10.56
C GLU A 107 3.93 22.68 11.34
N PHE A 108 4.51 21.58 11.84
CA PHE A 108 5.75 21.54 12.61
C PHE A 108 6.98 21.16 11.76
N GLY A 109 6.82 20.93 10.45
CA GLY A 109 7.88 20.57 9.51
C GLY A 109 8.26 19.08 9.45
N ASN A 110 7.54 18.19 10.14
CA ASN A 110 7.72 16.74 10.10
C ASN A 110 6.97 16.13 8.91
N LEU A 111 7.49 15.03 8.35
CA LEU A 111 6.79 14.32 7.30
C LEU A 111 5.57 13.60 7.87
N ILE A 112 4.45 13.66 7.15
CA ILE A 112 3.19 13.09 7.62
C ILE A 112 3.20 11.56 7.38
N PRO A 113 3.00 10.73 8.42
CA PRO A 113 2.93 9.29 8.25
C PRO A 113 1.59 8.87 7.65
N LEU A 114 1.60 7.80 6.86
CA LEU A 114 0.42 7.26 6.19
C LEU A 114 -0.67 6.84 7.18
N SER A 115 -0.32 6.50 8.42
CA SER A 115 -1.28 6.15 9.47
C SER A 115 -2.16 7.30 9.95
N GLU A 116 -1.73 8.55 9.74
CA GLU A 116 -2.48 9.73 10.19
C GLU A 116 -3.43 10.26 9.13
N LEU A 117 -3.26 9.83 7.87
CA LEU A 117 -4.06 10.29 6.74
C LEU A 117 -5.42 9.61 6.67
N LYS A 118 -6.44 10.40 6.32
CA LYS A 118 -7.77 9.93 5.95
C LYS A 118 -7.91 9.87 4.43
N LEU A 119 -8.96 9.18 3.97
CA LEU A 119 -9.29 9.13 2.55
C LEU A 119 -9.61 10.51 1.94
N SER A 120 -10.05 11.47 2.77
CA SER A 120 -10.26 12.87 2.35
C SER A 120 -8.97 13.59 2.00
N ASP A 121 -7.84 13.13 2.51
CA ASP A 121 -6.56 13.85 2.46
C ASP A 121 -5.71 13.38 1.26
N LEU A 122 -6.25 12.47 0.44
CA LEU A 122 -5.59 11.97 -0.76
C LEU A 122 -5.44 13.09 -1.81
N LYS A 123 -4.28 13.11 -2.47
CA LYS A 123 -3.89 14.12 -3.46
C LYS A 123 -4.51 13.88 -4.84
N THR A 124 -4.92 12.65 -5.13
CA THR A 124 -5.62 12.29 -6.37
C THR A 124 -6.77 11.33 -6.08
N ARG A 125 -7.67 11.20 -7.05
CA ARG A 125 -8.80 10.28 -6.92
C ARG A 125 -8.29 8.85 -6.84
N PHE A 126 -8.88 8.10 -5.92
CA PHE A 126 -8.49 6.73 -5.65
C PHE A 126 -9.72 5.84 -5.51
N ILE A 127 -9.73 4.70 -6.20
CA ILE A 127 -10.83 3.73 -6.16
C ILE A 127 -10.28 2.35 -5.84
N ILE A 128 -10.90 1.69 -4.85
CA ILE A 128 -10.62 0.29 -4.51
C ILE A 128 -11.92 -0.52 -4.61
N PRO A 129 -11.98 -1.58 -5.44
CA PRO A 129 -13.06 -2.54 -5.36
C PRO A 129 -12.88 -3.45 -4.15
N VAL A 130 -13.93 -3.56 -3.33
CA VAL A 130 -13.97 -4.46 -2.16
C VAL A 130 -15.23 -5.31 -2.19
N SER A 131 -15.10 -6.59 -1.82
CA SER A 131 -16.23 -7.50 -1.63
C SER A 131 -16.48 -7.66 -0.14
N ILE A 132 -17.67 -7.29 0.32
CA ILE A 132 -18.08 -7.40 1.72
C ILE A 132 -18.91 -8.67 1.87
N SER A 133 -18.38 -9.67 2.56
CA SER A 133 -19.16 -10.84 2.96
C SER A 133 -19.80 -10.57 4.30
N VAL A 134 -21.11 -10.31 4.30
CA VAL A 134 -21.89 -10.20 5.53
C VAL A 134 -22.11 -11.61 6.06
N ARG A 135 -21.56 -11.94 7.23
CA ARG A 135 -21.94 -13.17 7.93
C ARG A 135 -23.39 -12.97 8.41
N LYS A 136 -24.32 -13.82 7.95
CA LYS A 136 -25.60 -13.96 8.66
C LYS A 136 -25.26 -14.47 10.06
N GLU A 137 -25.64 -13.71 11.08
CA GLU A 137 -25.69 -14.26 12.43
C GLU A 137 -26.68 -15.43 12.46
N PRO A 138 -26.39 -16.50 13.22
CA PRO A 138 -27.29 -17.63 13.39
C PRO A 138 -28.59 -17.24 14.10
#